data_AF-A0A7K3R2A7-F1
#
_entry.id   AF-A0A7K3R2A7-F1
#
_cell.length_a   1.000
_cell.length_b   1.000
_cell.length_c   1.000
_cell.angle_alpha   90.00
_cell.angle_beta   90.00
_cell.angle_gamma   90.00
#
_symmetry.space_group_name_H-M   'P 1'
#
loop_
_entity.id
_entity.type
_entity.pdbx_description
1 polymer ?
#
loop_
_entity_poly.entity_id
_entity_poly.type
_entity_poly.pdbx_seq_one_letter_code
_entity_poly.pdbx_strand_id
1 'polypeptide(L)'
;QLPLMSDDRDPADRPDDLAAVARVAAREVKPGQPVLFLPTQARNAALAYPAAFAGVRDIALDQPGPEAGTLYGREADAAGLRRRLSGLDRVWVVADRDLLAGRWSPSGPAERAKMAVLAQEFMPAEESADGDASVRLYVRRVALSALPGLAPVPVPRRPARR
;
A
#
# COMPACT_ATOMS: atom_id res chain seq x y z
N GLN A 1 -29.33 -6.54 -29.54
CA GLN A 1 -28.67 -6.11 -28.27
C GLN A 1 -27.31 -6.79 -28.19
N LEU A 2 -26.27 -6.13 -27.65
CA LEU A 2 -24.83 -6.52 -27.49
C LEU A 2 -23.73 -5.66 -28.19
N PRO A 3 -23.90 -4.35 -28.50
CA PRO A 3 -22.73 -3.49 -28.79
C PRO A 3 -22.13 -2.77 -27.56
N LEU A 4 -22.95 -2.41 -26.56
CA LEU A 4 -22.54 -1.56 -25.44
C LEU A 4 -21.62 -2.23 -24.40
N MET A 5 -21.45 -3.56 -24.44
CA MET A 5 -20.60 -4.30 -23.50
C MET A 5 -19.17 -4.56 -24.02
N SER A 6 -18.87 -4.14 -25.25
CA SER A 6 -17.54 -4.32 -25.84
C SER A 6 -16.55 -3.27 -25.34
N ASP A 7 -17.00 -2.02 -25.19
CA ASP A 7 -16.17 -0.92 -24.68
C ASP A 7 -15.80 -1.14 -23.20
N ASP A 8 -16.74 -1.69 -22.42
CA ASP A 8 -16.54 -2.05 -20.99
C ASP A 8 -15.49 -3.17 -20.77
N ARG A 9 -15.02 -3.79 -21.86
CA ARG A 9 -13.97 -4.83 -21.85
C ARG A 9 -12.63 -4.32 -22.34
N ASP A 10 -12.52 -3.05 -22.75
CA ASP A 10 -11.23 -2.46 -23.06
C ASP A 10 -10.40 -2.35 -21.76
N PRO A 11 -9.26 -3.04 -21.66
CA PRO A 11 -8.37 -2.90 -20.51
C PRO A 11 -7.89 -1.45 -20.31
N ALA A 12 -7.90 -0.61 -21.35
CA ALA A 12 -7.53 0.80 -21.28
C ALA A 12 -8.58 1.68 -20.57
N ASP A 13 -9.84 1.24 -20.51
CA ASP A 13 -10.92 1.95 -19.81
C ASP A 13 -11.08 1.49 -18.36
N ARG A 14 -10.20 0.61 -17.86
CA ARG A 14 -10.20 0.23 -16.44
C ARG A 14 -9.73 1.40 -15.57
N PRO A 15 -10.49 1.75 -14.52
CA PRO A 15 -10.08 2.79 -13.58
C PRO A 15 -8.83 2.42 -12.77
N ASP A 16 -8.37 1.17 -12.78
CA ASP A 16 -7.17 0.70 -12.08
C ASP A 16 -6.17 -0.06 -12.98
N ASP A 17 -4.94 0.46 -13.14
CA ASP A 17 -3.83 -0.25 -13.79
C ASP A 17 -3.10 -1.19 -12.81
N LEU A 18 -3.73 -2.33 -12.55
CA LEU A 18 -3.17 -3.38 -11.69
C LEU A 18 -1.86 -3.97 -12.24
N ALA A 19 -1.67 -3.95 -13.56
CA ALA A 19 -0.45 -4.44 -14.21
C ALA A 19 0.74 -3.52 -13.90
N ALA A 20 0.52 -2.20 -13.88
CA ALA A 20 1.50 -1.23 -13.45
C ALA A 20 1.91 -1.43 -11.99
N VAL A 21 0.93 -1.61 -11.09
CA VAL A 21 1.21 -1.94 -9.68
C VAL A 21 2.08 -3.19 -9.57
N ALA A 22 1.70 -4.26 -10.26
CA ALA A 22 2.45 -5.52 -10.23
C ALA A 22 3.87 -5.38 -10.78
N ARG A 23 4.05 -4.63 -11.88
CA ARG A 23 5.37 -4.39 -12.48
C ARG A 23 6.27 -3.60 -11.55
N VAL A 24 5.73 -2.60 -10.85
CA VAL A 24 6.49 -1.86 -9.83
C VAL A 24 6.83 -2.80 -8.67
N ALA A 25 5.86 -3.51 -8.12
CA ALA A 25 6.08 -4.42 -6.99
C ALA A 25 7.14 -5.49 -7.28
N ALA A 26 7.11 -6.10 -8.47
CA ALA A 26 8.08 -7.12 -8.88
C ALA A 26 9.53 -6.59 -8.99
N ARG A 27 9.71 -5.29 -9.22
CA ARG A 27 11.06 -4.66 -9.26
C ARG A 27 11.55 -4.30 -7.87
N GLU A 28 10.66 -3.78 -7.02
CA GLU A 28 11.04 -3.16 -5.75
C GLU A 28 11.00 -4.13 -4.56
N VAL A 29 9.98 -4.99 -4.52
CA VAL A 29 9.68 -5.83 -3.36
C VAL A 29 10.28 -7.21 -3.53
N LYS A 30 11.28 -7.52 -2.69
CA LYS A 30 11.94 -8.82 -2.69
C LYS A 30 11.15 -9.84 -1.86
N PRO A 31 11.26 -11.16 -2.16
CA PRO A 31 10.71 -12.21 -1.32
C PRO A 31 11.12 -12.04 0.15
N GLY A 32 10.18 -12.30 1.06
CA GLY A 32 10.32 -12.13 2.50
C GLY A 32 10.08 -10.71 3.01
N GLN A 33 10.06 -9.70 2.13
CA GLN A 33 9.83 -8.33 2.57
C GLN A 33 8.38 -8.09 3.01
N PRO A 34 8.18 -7.31 4.09
CA PRO A 34 6.86 -6.96 4.60
C PRO A 34 6.14 -5.99 3.65
N VAL A 35 4.91 -6.32 3.27
CA VAL A 35 4.02 -5.50 2.44
C VAL A 35 2.75 -5.16 3.20
N LEU A 36 2.26 -3.92 3.02
CA LEU A 36 0.99 -3.44 3.52
C LEU A 36 0.18 -2.89 2.33
N PHE A 37 -1.03 -3.41 2.13
CA PHE A 37 -1.95 -2.89 1.10
C PHE A 37 -2.86 -1.80 1.67
N LEU A 38 -2.92 -0.65 0.98
CA LEU A 38 -3.67 0.53 1.42
C LEU A 38 -4.40 1.25 0.25
N PRO A 39 -5.73 1.16 0.14
CA PRO A 39 -6.64 0.42 1.02
C PRO A 39 -6.57 -1.09 0.74
N THR A 40 -7.43 -1.86 1.38
CA THR A 40 -7.54 -3.32 1.19
C THR A 40 -7.66 -3.72 -0.29
N GLN A 41 -8.31 -2.88 -1.10
CA GLN A 41 -8.50 -3.09 -2.55
C GLN A 41 -7.19 -3.07 -3.35
N ALA A 42 -6.12 -2.45 -2.84
CA ALA A 42 -4.80 -2.50 -3.49
C ALA A 42 -4.29 -3.96 -3.62
N ARG A 43 -4.84 -4.89 -2.84
CA ARG A 43 -4.59 -6.34 -2.95
C ARG A 43 -5.09 -6.94 -4.27
N ASN A 44 -5.97 -6.26 -5.01
CA ASN A 44 -6.38 -6.67 -6.37
C ASN A 44 -5.17 -6.96 -7.27
N ALA A 45 -4.09 -6.17 -7.16
CA ALA A 45 -2.87 -6.40 -7.94
C ALA A 45 -2.21 -7.75 -7.62
N ALA A 46 -2.18 -8.14 -6.34
CA ALA A 46 -1.61 -9.43 -5.92
C ALA A 46 -2.51 -10.61 -6.29
N LEU A 47 -3.82 -10.43 -6.32
CA LEU A 47 -4.77 -11.45 -6.78
C LEU A 47 -4.70 -11.64 -8.30
N ALA A 48 -4.57 -10.55 -9.06
CA ALA A 48 -4.47 -10.59 -10.52
C ALA A 48 -3.10 -11.04 -11.03
N TYR A 49 -2.01 -10.65 -10.34
CA TYR A 49 -0.63 -10.92 -10.73
C TYR A 49 0.17 -11.59 -9.58
N PRO A 50 -0.19 -12.82 -9.17
CA PRO A 50 0.40 -13.47 -8.00
C PRO A 50 1.91 -13.65 -8.09
N ALA A 51 2.46 -13.84 -9.30
CA ALA A 51 3.90 -13.97 -9.52
C ALA A 51 4.69 -12.72 -9.11
N ALA A 52 4.11 -11.51 -9.28
CA ALA A 52 4.76 -10.25 -8.90
C ALA A 52 4.88 -10.09 -7.37
N PHE A 53 4.09 -10.84 -6.61
CA PHE A 53 4.05 -10.81 -5.15
C PHE A 53 4.50 -12.16 -4.55
N ALA A 54 5.17 -13.01 -5.33
CA ALA A 54 5.61 -14.31 -4.87
C ALA A 54 6.58 -14.17 -3.69
N GLY A 55 6.21 -14.78 -2.55
CA GLY A 55 7.03 -14.77 -1.34
C GLY A 55 7.01 -13.47 -0.53
N VAL A 56 6.23 -12.45 -0.93
CA VAL A 56 6.05 -11.26 -0.08
C VAL A 56 5.19 -11.60 1.13
N ARG A 57 5.38 -10.87 2.23
CA ARG A 57 4.63 -11.08 3.47
C ARG A 57 3.61 -9.96 3.67
N ASP A 58 2.34 -10.23 3.40
CA ASP A 58 1.26 -9.30 3.73
C ASP A 58 1.10 -9.18 5.26
N ILE A 59 1.44 -8.02 5.80
CA ILE A 59 1.47 -7.77 7.25
C ILE A 59 0.07 -7.56 7.82
N ALA A 60 -0.87 -7.07 7.02
CA ALA A 60 -2.23 -6.86 7.47
C ALA A 60 -3.06 -8.14 7.45
N LEU A 61 -2.75 -9.08 6.56
CA LEU A 61 -3.56 -10.29 6.37
C LEU A 61 -3.42 -11.26 7.56
N ASP A 62 -4.52 -11.58 8.20
CA ASP A 62 -4.59 -12.57 9.29
C ASP A 62 -5.02 -13.93 8.76
N GLN A 63 -6.06 -13.94 7.91
CA GLN A 63 -6.53 -15.15 7.25
C GLN A 63 -6.67 -14.90 5.74
N PRO A 64 -6.13 -15.78 4.87
CA PRO A 64 -6.23 -15.62 3.43
C PRO A 64 -7.67 -15.81 2.93
N GLY A 65 -7.96 -15.25 1.75
CA GLY A 65 -9.30 -15.25 1.14
C GLY A 65 -10.00 -16.60 1.10
N PRO A 66 -9.35 -17.67 0.58
CA PRO A 66 -9.96 -19.01 0.53
C PRO A 66 -10.41 -19.54 1.89
N GLU A 67 -9.62 -19.31 2.95
CA GLU A 67 -9.96 -19.77 4.29
C GLU A 67 -10.97 -18.86 4.99
N ALA A 68 -10.95 -17.57 4.66
CA ALA A 68 -11.87 -16.58 5.22
C ALA A 68 -13.25 -16.60 4.57
N GLY A 69 -13.38 -17.19 3.37
CA GLY A 69 -14.59 -17.07 2.55
C GLY A 69 -14.80 -15.65 2.01
N THR A 70 -13.75 -14.86 1.83
CA THR A 70 -13.81 -13.47 1.34
C THR A 70 -12.80 -13.25 0.22
N LEU A 71 -13.03 -12.25 -0.64
CA LEU A 71 -12.11 -11.92 -1.74
C LEU A 71 -10.71 -11.50 -1.22
N TYR A 72 -10.68 -10.72 -0.14
CA TYR A 72 -9.46 -10.09 0.37
C TYR A 72 -8.84 -10.80 1.58
N GLY A 73 -9.47 -11.87 2.07
CA GLY A 73 -9.16 -12.42 3.37
C GLY A 73 -9.71 -11.58 4.52
N ARG A 74 -9.30 -11.93 5.73
CA ARG A 74 -9.55 -11.12 6.93
C ARG A 74 -8.24 -10.49 7.38
N GLU A 75 -8.29 -9.19 7.62
CA GLU A 75 -7.15 -8.46 8.14
C GLU A 75 -7.14 -8.50 9.67
N ALA A 76 -5.94 -8.40 10.24
CA ALA A 76 -5.76 -8.22 11.66
C ALA A 76 -6.45 -6.93 12.14
N ASP A 77 -6.92 -6.94 13.38
CA ASP A 77 -7.42 -5.74 14.03
C ASP A 77 -6.31 -4.71 14.23
N ALA A 78 -6.69 -3.49 14.65
CA ALA A 78 -5.73 -2.40 14.83
C ALA A 78 -4.62 -2.73 15.85
N ALA A 79 -4.92 -3.54 16.88
CA ALA A 79 -3.94 -3.96 17.87
C ALA A 79 -2.96 -4.99 17.28
N GLY A 80 -3.46 -5.98 16.54
CA GLY A 80 -2.68 -6.97 15.82
C GLY A 80 -1.78 -6.34 14.77
N LEU A 81 -2.31 -5.42 13.96
CA LEU A 81 -1.54 -4.68 12.98
C LEU A 81 -0.39 -3.90 13.63
N ARG A 82 -0.64 -3.18 14.74
CA ARG A 82 0.40 -2.47 15.48
C ARG A 82 1.49 -3.41 16.00
N ARG A 83 1.11 -4.55 16.61
CA ARG A 83 2.07 -5.56 17.09
C ARG A 83 2.92 -6.14 15.96
N ARG A 84 2.34 -6.36 14.79
CA ARG A 84 3.08 -6.88 13.63
C ARG A 84 4.03 -5.84 13.05
N LEU A 85 3.61 -4.59 13.01
CA LEU A 85 4.44 -3.48 12.53
C LEU A 85 5.55 -3.10 13.53
N SER A 86 5.33 -3.23 14.84
CA SER A 86 6.28 -2.81 15.88
C SER A 86 7.65 -3.51 15.79
N GLY A 87 7.69 -4.73 15.26
CA GLY A 87 8.92 -5.47 15.03
C GLY A 87 9.62 -5.16 13.71
N LEU A 88 9.13 -4.20 12.92
CA LEU A 88 9.65 -3.89 11.58
C LEU A 88 10.26 -2.50 11.54
N ASP A 89 11.48 -2.41 11.02
CA ASP A 89 12.13 -1.13 10.70
C ASP A 89 11.70 -0.58 9.35
N ARG A 90 11.21 -1.45 8.46
CA ARG A 90 10.83 -1.11 7.09
C ARG A 90 9.58 -1.86 6.69
N VAL A 91 8.71 -1.22 5.91
CA VAL A 91 7.52 -1.83 5.31
C VAL A 91 7.28 -1.23 3.93
N TRP A 92 7.03 -2.08 2.93
CA TRP A 92 6.55 -1.63 1.64
C TRP A 92 5.05 -1.41 1.70
N VAL A 93 4.58 -0.30 1.16
CA VAL A 93 3.17 0.04 1.09
C VAL A 93 2.77 0.11 -0.37
N VAL A 94 1.87 -0.78 -0.77
CA VAL A 94 1.23 -0.75 -2.09
C VAL A 94 -0.05 0.06 -1.92
N ALA A 95 -0.10 1.22 -2.54
CA ALA A 95 -1.13 2.20 -2.23
C ALA A 95 -1.79 2.84 -3.44
N ASP A 96 -3.06 3.17 -3.23
CA ASP A 96 -3.77 4.19 -3.99
C ASP A 96 -3.14 5.57 -3.70
N ARG A 97 -2.73 6.27 -4.77
CA ARG A 97 -2.09 7.59 -4.67
C ARG A 97 -3.03 8.68 -4.18
N ASP A 98 -4.30 8.63 -4.57
CA ASP A 98 -5.30 9.62 -4.19
C ASP A 98 -5.71 9.45 -2.73
N LEU A 99 -5.70 8.22 -2.21
CA LEU A 99 -5.82 7.96 -0.78
C LEU A 99 -4.64 8.57 0.00
N LEU A 100 -3.41 8.34 -0.45
CA LEU A 100 -2.21 8.90 0.20
C LEU A 100 -2.13 10.42 0.08
N ALA A 101 -2.68 11.00 -0.99
CA ALA A 101 -2.80 12.44 -1.19
C ALA A 101 -3.98 13.05 -0.42
N GLY A 102 -4.83 12.24 0.23
CA GLY A 102 -5.99 12.69 0.98
C GLY A 102 -7.13 13.24 0.13
N ARG A 103 -7.19 12.87 -1.16
CA ARG A 103 -8.30 13.26 -2.06
C ARG A 103 -9.59 12.53 -1.71
N TRP A 104 -9.45 11.35 -1.09
CA TRP A 104 -10.55 10.64 -0.48
C TRP A 104 -10.08 10.02 0.85
N SER A 105 -11.03 9.58 1.68
CA SER A 105 -10.75 8.97 2.97
C SER A 105 -11.55 7.68 3.13
N PRO A 106 -10.93 6.62 3.67
CA PRO A 106 -11.59 5.34 3.80
C PRO A 106 -12.54 5.36 4.99
N SER A 107 -13.74 4.82 4.77
CA SER A 107 -14.80 4.76 5.79
C SER A 107 -14.55 3.65 6.83
N GLY A 108 -13.71 2.67 6.52
CA GLY A 108 -13.39 1.54 7.39
C GLY A 108 -12.44 1.88 8.56
N PRO A 109 -12.69 1.34 9.77
CA PRO A 109 -11.78 1.54 10.91
C PRO A 109 -10.40 0.89 10.71
N ALA A 110 -10.31 -0.19 9.94
CA ALA A 110 -9.05 -0.88 9.67
C ALA A 110 -8.11 -0.01 8.83
N GLU A 111 -8.62 0.61 7.76
CA GLU A 111 -7.87 1.50 6.88
C GLU A 111 -7.42 2.75 7.62
N ARG A 112 -8.29 3.33 8.46
CA ARG A 112 -7.90 4.44 9.36
C ARG A 112 -6.78 4.03 10.30
N ALA A 113 -6.81 2.81 10.84
CA ALA A 113 -5.74 2.31 11.69
C ALA A 113 -4.41 2.15 10.93
N LYS A 114 -4.43 1.58 9.71
CA LYS A 114 -3.25 1.51 8.84
C LYS A 114 -2.64 2.88 8.59
N MET A 115 -3.47 3.85 8.18
CA MET A 115 -3.03 5.22 7.94
C MET A 115 -2.46 5.87 9.20
N ALA A 116 -3.12 5.69 10.34
CA ALA A 116 -2.67 6.23 11.62
C ALA A 116 -1.30 5.67 12.03
N VAL A 117 -1.08 4.35 11.90
CA VAL A 117 0.22 3.74 12.23
C VAL A 117 1.31 4.22 11.29
N LEU A 118 1.06 4.27 9.97
CA LEU A 118 2.04 4.79 9.02
C LEU A 118 2.41 6.25 9.32
N ALA A 119 1.41 7.10 9.63
CA ALA A 119 1.65 8.51 9.95
C ALA A 119 2.44 8.72 11.25
N GLN A 120 2.15 7.90 12.27
CA GLN A 120 2.73 8.02 13.62
C GLN A 120 4.12 7.40 13.72
N GLU A 121 4.36 6.24 13.11
CA GLU A 121 5.56 5.43 13.38
C GLU A 121 6.57 5.40 12.24
N PHE A 122 6.14 5.70 11.01
CA PHE A 122 6.96 5.57 9.82
C PHE A 122 7.10 6.91 9.07
N MET A 123 8.07 6.95 8.16
CA MET A 123 8.23 8.02 7.16
C MET A 123 8.44 7.39 5.79
N PRO A 124 7.89 7.97 4.71
CA PRO A 124 8.21 7.54 3.36
C PRO A 124 9.69 7.82 3.07
N ALA A 125 10.38 6.83 2.54
CA ALA A 125 11.79 6.92 2.15
C ALA A 125 11.96 6.90 0.63
N GLU A 126 11.23 6.01 -0.05
CA GLU A 126 11.28 5.82 -1.50
C GLU A 126 9.87 5.64 -2.04
N GLU A 127 9.62 6.12 -3.25
CA GLU A 127 8.38 5.91 -3.98
C GLU A 127 8.71 5.55 -5.43
N SER A 128 8.21 4.39 -5.86
CA SER A 128 8.17 4.01 -7.26
C SER A 128 6.72 4.05 -7.71
N ALA A 129 6.45 4.82 -8.76
CA ALA A 129 5.11 5.00 -9.30
C ALA A 129 5.10 4.78 -10.82
N ASP A 130 3.95 4.34 -11.33
CA ASP A 130 3.68 4.19 -12.76
C ASP A 130 2.19 4.44 -13.02
N GLY A 131 1.85 5.56 -13.65
CA GLY A 131 0.48 6.06 -13.67
C GLY A 131 -0.07 6.29 -12.26
N ASP A 132 -1.23 5.70 -11.96
CA ASP A 132 -1.89 5.78 -10.64
C ASP A 132 -1.37 4.73 -9.64
N ALA A 133 -0.53 3.80 -10.09
CA ALA A 133 0.12 2.83 -9.23
C ALA A 133 1.22 3.49 -8.37
N SER A 134 1.24 3.20 -7.07
CA SER A 134 2.34 3.60 -6.18
C SER A 134 2.73 2.48 -5.23
N VAL A 135 4.03 2.20 -5.19
CA VAL A 135 4.66 1.31 -4.22
C VAL A 135 5.71 2.15 -3.48
N ARG A 136 5.51 2.32 -2.18
CA ARG A 136 6.32 3.20 -1.34
C ARG A 136 7.03 2.42 -0.25
N LEU A 137 8.32 2.69 -0.05
CA LEU A 137 9.05 2.21 1.10
C LEU A 137 8.82 3.16 2.27
N TYR A 138 8.35 2.60 3.39
CA TYR A 138 8.24 3.30 4.66
C TYR A 138 9.29 2.78 5.64
N VAL A 139 10.01 3.70 6.29
CA VAL A 139 11.04 3.40 7.29
C VAL A 139 10.61 3.94 8.65
N ARG A 140 10.81 3.15 9.70
CA ARG A 140 10.46 3.50 11.08
C ARG A 140 11.23 4.75 11.50
N ARG A 141 10.52 5.72 12.10
CA ARG A 141 11.08 6.99 12.56
C ARG A 141 12.27 6.80 13.50
N VAL A 142 12.16 5.86 14.44
CA VAL A 142 13.21 5.58 15.44
C VAL A 142 14.47 5.00 14.80
N ALA A 143 14.34 4.19 13.74
CA ALA A 143 15.48 3.62 13.02
C ALA A 143 16.31 4.71 12.31
N LEU A 144 15.68 5.82 11.91
CA LEU A 144 16.38 6.97 11.32
C LEU A 144 17.09 7.83 12.37
N SER A 145 16.55 7.93 13.59
CA SER A 145 17.22 8.63 14.71
C SER A 145 18.43 7.87 15.26
N ALA A 146 18.55 6.57 15.00
CA ALA A 146 19.70 5.76 15.38
C ALA A 146 20.89 5.86 14.40
N LEU A 147 20.73 6.56 13.26
CA LEU A 147 21.80 6.85 12.31
C LEU A 147 22.38 8.24 12.59
N PRO A 148 23.62 8.39 13.08
CA PRO A 148 24.23 9.70 13.20
C PRO A 148 24.45 10.30 11.80
N GLY A 149 23.81 11.43 11.50
CA GLY A 149 24.21 12.32 10.40
C GLY A 149 23.27 12.52 9.22
N LEU A 150 22.01 12.03 9.20
CA LEU A 150 21.06 12.46 8.16
C LEU A 150 20.36 13.77 8.58
N ALA A 151 20.61 14.84 7.82
CA ALA A 151 19.88 16.09 7.96
C ALA A 151 18.37 15.88 7.79
N PRO A 152 17.51 16.61 8.52
CA PRO A 152 16.06 16.48 8.38
C PRO A 152 15.63 16.82 6.95
N VAL A 153 14.82 15.95 6.34
CA VAL A 153 14.19 16.20 5.05
C VAL A 153 13.32 17.46 5.16
N PRO A 154 13.43 18.44 4.24
CA PRO A 154 12.66 19.67 4.31
C PRO A 154 11.16 19.38 4.20
N VAL A 155 10.40 19.87 5.18
CA VAL A 155 8.94 19.81 5.19
C VAL A 155 8.43 20.73 4.06
N PRO A 156 7.52 20.27 3.17
CA PRO A 156 6.98 21.14 2.13
C PRO A 156 6.22 22.29 2.76
N ARG A 157 6.58 23.52 2.39
CA ARG A 157 5.91 24.73 2.85
C ARG A 157 4.47 24.74 2.32
N ARG A 158 3.50 24.89 3.25
CA ARG A 158 2.09 25.15 2.92
C ARG A 158 2.00 26.31 1.92
N PRO A 159 1.20 26.20 0.85
CA PRO A 159 0.94 27.34 -0.01
C PRO A 159 0.22 28.42 0.81
N ALA A 160 0.70 29.66 0.68
CA ALA A 160 0.04 30.81 1.28
C ALA A 160 -1.35 30.96 0.69
N ARG A 161 -2.36 31.15 1.55
CA ARG A 161 -3.71 31.53 1.12
C ARG A 161 -3.61 32.92 0.46
N ARG A 162 -4.05 33.01 -0.79
CA ARG A 162 -4.40 34.30 -1.42
C ARG A 162 -5.74 34.78 -0.90
#